data_AF-M2A4C4-F1
#
_entry.id   AF-M2A4C4-F1
#
_cell.length_a   1.000
_cell.length_b   1.000
_cell.length_c   1.000
_cell.angle_alpha   90.00
_cell.angle_beta   90.00
_cell.angle_gamma   90.00
#
_symmetry.space_group_name_H-M   'P 1'
#
loop_
_entity.id
_entity.type
_entity.pdbx_description
1 polymer ?
#
loop_
_entity_poly.entity_id
_entity_poly.type
_entity_poly.pdbx_seq_one_letter_code
_entity_poly.pdbx_strand_id
1 'polypeptide(L)'
;MKYGVAIMAVMVACFAATTLDTATRLQRYVISELASSAGWQAGTNKYVATTIAVGIGMAIAVFAGDSPGKGGLMLWPLFGATNQLLAGLALMVAVFYLARRSRPVAVLAIPMGMMLLLPAWAMVFDLVNNWWPQRDYVLIGFGTLVLILQAWMVGEAVSLWRRLPEVMKEAKANGEPASTDPLATP
;
A
#
# COMPACT_ATOMS: atom_id res chain seq x y z
N MET A 1 25.23 20.37 26.22
CA MET A 1 24.93 20.13 24.79
C MET A 1 25.38 18.76 24.27
N LYS A 2 26.62 18.30 24.52
CA LYS A 2 27.14 17.01 24.01
C LYS A 2 26.28 15.77 24.38
N TYR A 3 25.80 15.67 25.62
CA TYR A 3 24.94 14.55 26.06
C TYR A 3 23.53 14.57 25.44
N GLY A 4 22.96 15.76 25.20
CA GLY A 4 21.64 15.88 24.57
C GLY A 4 21.66 15.41 23.11
N VAL A 5 22.71 15.75 22.37
CA VAL A 5 22.91 15.27 20.99
C VAL A 5 23.07 13.74 20.97
N ALA A 6 23.80 13.16 21.92
CA ALA A 6 23.97 11.72 22.02
C ALA A 6 22.63 10.99 22.29
N ILE A 7 21.82 11.49 23.23
CA ILE A 7 20.50 10.91 23.54
C ILE A 7 19.57 11.02 22.33
N MET A 8 19.53 12.18 21.65
CA MET A 8 18.72 12.37 20.45
C MET A 8 19.16 11.46 19.30
N ALA A 9 20.48 11.30 19.09
CA ALA A 9 21.01 10.43 18.05
C ALA A 9 20.63 8.97 18.29
N VAL A 10 20.74 8.48 19.53
CA VAL A 10 20.33 7.12 19.90
C VAL A 10 18.82 6.93 19.74
N MET A 11 18.01 7.90 20.17
CA MET A 11 16.55 7.84 20.00
C MET A 11 16.16 7.70 18.53
N VAL A 12 16.71 8.55 17.64
CA VAL A 12 16.41 8.52 16.20
C VAL A 12 16.91 7.20 15.59
N ALA A 13 18.11 6.75 15.95
CA ALA A 13 18.65 5.48 15.45
C ALA A 13 17.79 4.28 15.89
N CYS A 14 17.35 4.22 17.15
CA CYS A 14 16.49 3.15 17.65
C CYS A 14 15.09 3.17 17.02
N PHE A 15 14.51 4.35 16.81
CA PHE A 15 13.24 4.50 16.11
C PHE A 15 13.34 4.02 14.66
N ALA A 16 14.39 4.44 13.96
CA ALA A 16 14.67 4.02 12.59
C ALA A 16 14.88 2.50 12.52
N ALA A 17 15.66 1.92 13.44
CA ALA A 17 15.92 0.47 13.49
C ALA A 17 14.63 -0.34 13.74
N THR A 18 13.76 0.11 14.65
CA THR A 18 12.49 -0.56 14.95
C THR A 18 11.52 -0.51 13.77
N THR A 19 11.47 0.64 13.09
CA THR A 19 10.65 0.83 11.88
C THR A 19 11.19 -0.02 10.73
N LEU A 20 12.52 -0.08 10.56
CA LEU A 20 13.17 -0.88 9.54
C LEU A 20 12.92 -2.38 9.74
N ASP A 21 13.06 -2.90 10.97
CA ASP A 21 12.75 -4.30 11.28
C ASP A 21 11.30 -4.66 10.92
N THR A 22 10.36 -3.78 11.28
CA THR A 22 8.95 -3.98 10.96
C THR A 22 8.69 -3.91 9.46
N ALA A 23 9.30 -2.95 8.75
CA ALA A 23 9.17 -2.81 7.31
C ALA A 23 9.73 -4.03 6.56
N THR A 24 10.92 -4.50 6.91
CA THR A 24 11.53 -5.70 6.30
C THR A 24 10.68 -6.94 6.55
N ARG A 25 10.09 -7.08 7.74
CA ARG A 25 9.18 -8.18 8.06
C ARG A 25 7.90 -8.13 7.22
N LEU A 26 7.28 -6.96 7.08
CA LEU A 26 6.08 -6.78 6.24
C LEU A 26 6.38 -7.05 4.77
N GLN A 27 7.49 -6.51 4.25
CA GLN A 27 7.91 -6.74 2.87
C GLN A 27 8.15 -8.23 2.58
N ARG A 28 8.74 -8.96 3.53
CA ARG A 28 8.89 -10.42 3.44
C ARG A 28 7.53 -11.12 3.34
N TYR A 29 6.53 -10.71 4.13
CA TYR A 29 5.18 -11.29 4.05
C TYR A 29 4.56 -11.06 2.67
N VAL A 30 4.62 -9.83 2.16
CA VAL A 30 4.14 -9.49 0.81
C VAL A 30 4.84 -10.34 -0.25
N ILE A 31 6.17 -10.47 -0.20
CA ILE A 31 6.92 -11.31 -1.15
C ILE A 31 6.47 -12.77 -1.07
N SER A 32 6.31 -13.31 0.13
CA SER A 32 5.90 -14.71 0.31
C SER A 32 4.47 -14.97 -0.16
N GLU A 33 3.55 -14.02 0.04
CA GLU A 33 2.16 -14.09 -0.41
C GLU A 33 2.05 -14.00 -1.94
N LEU A 34 2.82 -13.08 -2.55
CA LEU A 34 2.91 -12.97 -4.01
C LEU A 34 3.54 -14.22 -4.62
N ALA A 35 4.61 -14.75 -4.03
CA ALA A 35 5.25 -15.98 -4.50
C ALA A 35 4.30 -17.18 -4.41
N SER A 36 3.53 -17.30 -3.32
CA SER A 36 2.50 -18.34 -3.18
C SER A 36 1.40 -18.20 -4.23
N SER A 37 0.93 -16.97 -4.47
CA SER A 37 -0.13 -16.70 -5.46
C SER A 37 0.34 -16.95 -6.89
N ALA A 38 1.63 -16.76 -7.17
CA ALA A 38 2.26 -17.04 -8.47
C ALA A 38 2.71 -18.51 -8.65
N GLY A 39 2.53 -19.37 -7.64
CA GLY A 39 2.98 -20.78 -7.67
C GLY A 39 4.49 -20.96 -7.52
N TRP A 40 5.24 -19.93 -7.10
CA TRP A 40 6.69 -19.98 -6.92
C TRP A 40 7.08 -20.47 -5.52
N GLN A 41 7.22 -21.79 -5.36
CA GLN A 41 7.48 -22.44 -4.07
C GLN A 41 8.79 -21.99 -3.40
N ALA A 42 9.84 -21.66 -4.17
CA ALA A 42 11.11 -21.21 -3.61
C ALA A 42 11.00 -19.80 -2.98
N GLY A 43 10.13 -18.94 -3.52
CA GLY A 43 9.87 -17.60 -2.99
C GLY A 43 9.04 -17.60 -1.69
N THR A 44 8.37 -18.72 -1.36
CA THR A 44 7.66 -18.90 -0.09
C THR A 44 8.60 -19.16 1.09
N ASN A 45 9.86 -19.54 0.83
CA ASN A 45 10.83 -19.77 1.89
C ASN A 45 11.20 -18.45 2.60
N LYS A 46 11.06 -18.43 3.93
CA LYS A 46 11.35 -17.25 4.77
C LYS A 46 12.75 -16.67 4.53
N TYR A 47 13.76 -17.50 4.29
CA TYR A 47 15.14 -17.02 4.11
C TYR A 47 15.30 -16.33 2.76
N VAL A 48 14.77 -16.92 1.68
CA VAL A 48 14.79 -16.35 0.33
C VAL A 48 14.01 -15.04 0.29
N ALA A 49 12.79 -15.02 0.85
CA ALA A 49 11.98 -13.80 0.90
C ALA A 49 12.63 -12.69 1.73
N THR A 50 13.33 -13.03 2.83
CA THR A 50 14.08 -12.04 3.62
C THR A 50 15.28 -11.49 2.85
N THR A 51 16.06 -12.35 2.20
CA THR A 51 17.21 -11.93 1.41
C THR A 51 16.79 -11.03 0.25
N ILE A 52 15.68 -11.33 -0.41
CA ILE A 52 15.11 -10.46 -1.45
C ILE A 52 14.66 -9.12 -0.84
N ALA A 53 13.91 -9.13 0.27
CA ALA A 53 13.45 -7.91 0.92
C ALA A 53 14.61 -6.98 1.31
N VAL A 54 15.59 -7.51 2.03
CA VAL A 54 16.78 -6.77 2.46
C VAL A 54 17.64 -6.35 1.27
N GLY A 55 17.79 -7.22 0.27
CA GLY A 55 18.58 -6.95 -0.93
C GLY A 55 18.01 -5.79 -1.75
N ILE A 56 16.70 -5.75 -1.95
CA ILE A 56 16.03 -4.63 -2.62
C ILE A 56 16.19 -3.34 -1.82
N GLY A 57 15.95 -3.39 -0.50
CA GLY A 57 16.11 -2.21 0.37
C GLY A 57 17.54 -1.67 0.36
N MET A 58 18.54 -2.55 0.43
CA MET A 58 19.95 -2.19 0.38
C MET A 58 20.33 -1.62 -0.99
N ALA A 59 19.87 -2.24 -2.08
CA ALA A 59 20.15 -1.76 -3.44
C ALA A 59 19.61 -0.33 -3.64
N ILE A 60 18.39 -0.05 -3.19
CA ILE A 60 17.82 1.31 -3.24
C ILE A 60 18.63 2.26 -2.36
N ALA A 61 18.98 1.88 -1.13
CA ALA A 61 19.72 2.74 -0.22
C ALA A 61 21.12 3.13 -0.74
N VAL A 62 21.79 2.21 -1.46
CA VAL A 62 23.16 2.39 -1.95
C VAL A 62 23.21 3.01 -3.35
N PHE A 63 22.33 2.59 -4.26
CA PHE A 63 22.45 2.90 -5.69
C PHE A 63 21.43 3.92 -6.22
N ALA A 64 20.37 4.24 -5.49
CA ALA A 64 19.32 5.12 -6.03
C ALA A 64 19.66 6.62 -5.96
N GLY A 65 20.52 7.06 -5.04
CA GLY A 65 20.84 8.49 -4.85
C GLY A 65 22.27 8.87 -5.21
N ASP A 66 22.55 10.17 -5.30
CA ASP A 66 23.89 10.73 -5.61
C ASP A 66 24.99 10.30 -4.63
N SER A 67 24.61 9.81 -3.45
CA SER A 67 25.53 9.29 -2.46
C SER A 67 24.88 8.16 -1.68
N PRO A 68 25.66 7.17 -1.19
CA PRO A 68 25.14 6.09 -0.36
C PRO A 68 24.36 6.65 0.84
N GLY A 69 23.15 6.14 1.06
CA GLY A 69 22.27 6.56 2.15
C GLY A 69 21.27 7.68 1.80
N LYS A 70 21.39 8.32 0.63
CA LYS A 70 20.42 9.32 0.16
C LYS A 70 19.25 8.74 -0.65
N GLY A 71 19.32 7.46 -1.04
CA GLY A 71 18.27 6.83 -1.84
C GLY A 71 16.87 6.91 -1.19
N GLY A 72 16.79 6.87 0.15
CA GLY A 72 15.54 7.04 0.88
C GLY A 72 14.94 8.45 0.77
N LEU A 73 15.78 9.49 0.72
CA LEU A 73 15.32 10.87 0.55
C LEU A 73 14.80 11.10 -0.87
N MET A 74 15.38 10.44 -1.87
CA MET A 74 14.90 10.50 -3.24
C MET A 74 13.48 9.95 -3.37
N LEU A 75 13.17 8.82 -2.73
CA LEU A 75 11.84 8.19 -2.79
C LEU A 75 10.77 8.87 -1.91
N TRP A 76 11.13 9.89 -1.14
CA TRP A 76 10.23 10.58 -0.23
C TRP A 76 8.91 11.06 -0.87
N PRO A 77 8.89 11.61 -2.10
CA PRO A 77 7.64 12.03 -2.74
C PRO A 77 6.62 10.89 -2.92
N LEU A 78 7.08 9.65 -3.13
CA LEU A 78 6.20 8.49 -3.31
C LEU A 78 5.60 8.00 -1.99
N PHE A 79 6.22 8.32 -0.84
CA PHE A 79 5.73 7.87 0.46
C PHE A 79 4.33 8.41 0.76
N GLY A 80 4.12 9.71 0.52
CA GLY A 80 2.82 10.35 0.71
C GLY A 80 1.73 9.73 -0.16
N ALA A 81 2.02 9.55 -1.45
CA ALA A 81 1.08 8.97 -2.41
C ALA A 81 0.73 7.51 -2.05
N THR A 82 1.74 6.69 -1.75
CA THR A 82 1.54 5.26 -1.43
C THR A 82 0.71 5.08 -0.15
N ASN A 83 0.91 5.93 0.87
CA ASN A 83 0.10 5.89 2.09
C ASN A 83 -1.37 6.23 1.83
N GLN A 84 -1.64 7.19 0.94
CA GLN A 84 -3.01 7.51 0.54
C GLN A 84 -3.65 6.35 -0.21
N LEU A 85 -2.91 5.64 -1.07
CA LEU A 85 -3.42 4.44 -1.74
C LEU A 85 -3.73 3.30 -0.77
N LEU A 86 -2.90 3.08 0.25
CA LEU A 86 -3.17 2.09 1.29
C LEU A 86 -4.44 2.46 2.09
N ALA A 87 -4.60 3.74 2.41
CA ALA A 87 -5.84 4.24 3.02
C ALA A 87 -7.05 4.05 2.09
N GLY A 88 -6.89 4.31 0.79
CA GLY A 88 -7.90 4.08 -0.24
C GLY A 88 -8.32 2.62 -0.33
N LEU A 89 -7.36 1.68 -0.29
CA LEU A 89 -7.61 0.24 -0.26
C LEU A 89 -8.39 -0.17 1.01
N ALA A 90 -7.98 0.32 2.19
CA ALA A 90 -8.67 0.02 3.44
C ALA A 90 -10.12 0.55 3.44
N LEU A 91 -10.33 1.78 2.98
CA LEU A 91 -11.66 2.37 2.84
C LEU A 91 -12.50 1.64 1.80
N MET A 92 -11.91 1.18 0.70
CA MET A 92 -12.58 0.35 -0.30
C MET A 92 -13.11 -0.95 0.31
N VAL A 93 -12.27 -1.68 1.07
CA VAL A 93 -12.72 -2.89 1.78
C VAL A 93 -13.86 -2.57 2.74
N ALA A 94 -13.78 -1.46 3.49
CA ALA A 94 -14.83 -1.03 4.42
C ALA A 94 -16.14 -0.64 3.72
N VAL A 95 -16.05 0.04 2.57
CA VAL A 95 -17.20 0.39 1.71
C VAL A 95 -17.89 -0.87 1.23
N PHE A 96 -17.14 -1.85 0.70
CA PHE A 96 -17.71 -3.13 0.27
C PHE A 96 -18.34 -3.91 1.42
N TYR A 97 -17.71 -3.89 2.59
CA TYR A 97 -18.25 -4.52 3.79
C TYR A 97 -19.59 -3.91 4.20
N LEU A 98 -19.71 -2.58 4.26
CA LEU A 98 -20.97 -1.89 4.57
C LEU A 98 -22.03 -2.11 3.48
N ALA A 99 -21.62 -2.11 2.21
CA ALA A 99 -22.50 -2.33 1.07
C ALA A 99 -23.15 -3.72 1.15
N ARG A 100 -22.37 -4.77 1.46
CA ARG A 100 -22.89 -6.13 1.67
C ARG A 100 -23.91 -6.22 2.81
N ARG A 101 -23.75 -5.39 3.85
CA ARG A 101 -24.70 -5.31 4.99
C ARG A 101 -25.86 -4.35 4.75
N SER A 102 -26.03 -3.82 3.53
CA SER A 102 -27.07 -2.83 3.21
C SER A 102 -27.05 -1.59 4.13
N ARG A 103 -25.86 -1.21 4.63
CA ARG A 103 -25.65 -0.01 5.46
C ARG A 103 -25.20 1.16 4.57
N PRO A 104 -25.46 2.42 4.98
CA PRO A 104 -25.08 3.59 4.19
C PRO A 104 -23.56 3.67 4.00
N VAL A 105 -23.11 3.71 2.75
CA VAL A 105 -21.68 3.71 2.38
C VAL A 105 -21.10 5.11 2.12
N ALA A 106 -21.96 6.12 1.94
CA ALA A 106 -21.57 7.44 1.44
C ALA A 106 -20.47 8.11 2.29
N VAL A 107 -20.53 7.93 3.62
CA VAL A 107 -19.55 8.50 4.57
C VAL A 107 -18.14 7.97 4.33
N LEU A 108 -17.99 6.72 3.86
CA LEU A 108 -16.69 6.11 3.56
C LEU A 108 -16.33 6.22 2.07
N ALA A 109 -17.32 6.22 1.18
CA ALA A 109 -17.10 6.27 -0.26
C ALA A 109 -16.50 7.61 -0.72
N ILE A 110 -16.89 8.73 -0.10
CA ILE A 110 -16.33 10.06 -0.40
C ILE A 110 -14.82 10.12 -0.08
N PRO A 111 -14.36 9.84 1.16
CA PRO A 111 -12.92 9.85 1.47
C PRO A 111 -12.17 8.77 0.69
N MET A 112 -12.79 7.61 0.41
CA MET A 112 -12.19 6.59 -0.47
C MET A 112 -11.89 7.18 -1.85
N GLY A 113 -12.85 7.84 -2.49
CA GLY A 113 -12.67 8.47 -3.80
C GLY A 113 -11.53 9.50 -3.79
N MET A 114 -11.47 10.35 -2.77
CA MET A 114 -10.37 11.33 -2.65
C MET A 114 -9.00 10.65 -2.50
N MET A 115 -8.90 9.64 -1.65
CA MET A 115 -7.66 8.87 -1.41
C MET A 115 -7.22 8.04 -2.62
N LEU A 116 -8.12 7.80 -3.59
CA LEU A 116 -7.80 7.14 -4.85
C LEU A 116 -7.55 8.11 -6.01
N LEU A 117 -8.09 9.33 -5.98
CA LEU A 117 -7.97 10.27 -7.10
C LEU A 117 -6.84 11.29 -6.91
N LEU A 118 -6.71 11.87 -5.71
CA LEU A 118 -5.69 12.88 -5.42
C LEU A 118 -4.25 12.37 -5.60
N PRO A 119 -3.86 11.19 -5.10
CA PRO A 119 -2.50 10.69 -5.32
C PRO A 119 -2.25 10.32 -6.79
N ALA A 120 -3.27 9.85 -7.54
CA ALA A 120 -3.13 9.62 -8.98
C ALA A 120 -2.80 10.92 -9.70
N TRP A 121 -3.57 11.97 -9.43
CA TRP A 121 -3.32 13.29 -10.00
C TRP A 121 -1.92 13.79 -9.65
N ALA A 122 -1.58 13.79 -8.35
CA ALA A 122 -0.31 14.32 -7.87
C ALA A 122 0.88 13.57 -8.49
N MET A 123 0.82 12.23 -8.54
CA MET A 123 1.89 11.43 -9.15
C MET A 123 2.00 11.64 -10.65
N VAL A 124 0.90 11.76 -11.39
CA VAL A 124 0.97 12.07 -12.83
C VAL A 124 1.57 13.45 -13.05
N PHE A 125 1.18 14.43 -12.24
CA PHE A 125 1.74 15.78 -12.30
C PHE A 125 3.25 15.78 -12.04
N ASP A 126 3.71 15.11 -10.98
CA ASP A 126 5.13 15.02 -10.64
C ASP A 126 5.92 14.21 -11.68
N LEU A 127 5.33 13.12 -12.20
CA LEU A 127 5.95 12.29 -13.23
C LEU A 127 6.23 13.10 -14.49
N VAL A 128 5.28 13.89 -14.96
CA VAL A 128 5.38 14.64 -16.22
C VAL A 128 6.18 15.93 -16.07
N ASN A 129 5.96 16.69 -14.99
CA ASN A 129 6.54 18.03 -14.83
C ASN A 129 7.86 18.04 -14.08
N ASN A 130 8.09 17.09 -13.17
CA ASN A 130 9.26 17.07 -12.31
C ASN A 130 10.23 15.96 -12.71
N TRP A 131 9.81 14.69 -12.69
CA TRP A 131 10.73 13.55 -12.80
C TRP A 131 11.17 13.27 -14.25
N TRP A 132 10.24 13.37 -15.22
CA TRP A 132 10.56 13.15 -16.63
C TRP A 132 11.59 14.14 -17.18
N PRO A 133 11.47 15.46 -16.95
CA PRO A 133 12.47 16.43 -17.42
C PRO A 133 13.82 16.29 -16.72
N GLN A 134 13.81 15.92 -15.42
CA GLN A 134 15.03 15.73 -14.62
C GLN A 134 15.72 14.38 -14.86
N ARG A 135 15.09 13.48 -15.63
CA ARG A 135 15.57 12.12 -15.93
C ARG A 135 15.80 11.26 -14.69
N ASP A 136 14.95 11.43 -13.67
CA ASP A 136 15.00 10.63 -12.44
C ASP A 136 14.42 9.24 -12.66
N TYR A 137 15.19 8.35 -13.30
CA TYR A 137 14.70 7.03 -13.72
C TYR A 137 14.15 6.17 -12.59
N VAL A 138 14.70 6.30 -11.37
CA VAL A 138 14.20 5.58 -10.18
C VAL A 138 12.78 6.02 -9.84
N LEU A 139 12.55 7.34 -9.75
CA LEU A 139 11.24 7.93 -9.44
C LEU A 139 10.23 7.66 -10.55
N ILE A 140 10.65 7.76 -11.82
CA ILE A 140 9.82 7.42 -12.98
C ILE A 140 9.37 5.95 -12.92
N GLY A 141 10.32 5.04 -12.64
CA GLY A 141 10.06 3.61 -12.58
C GLY A 141 9.08 3.25 -11.47
N PHE A 142 9.36 3.64 -10.23
CA PHE A 142 8.46 3.38 -9.11
C PHE A 142 7.12 4.11 -9.24
N GLY A 143 7.13 5.38 -9.64
CA GLY A 143 5.91 6.18 -9.80
C GLY A 143 4.97 5.60 -10.85
N THR A 144 5.52 5.16 -11.98
CA THR A 144 4.74 4.51 -13.04
C THR A 144 4.19 3.15 -12.59
N LEU A 145 5.01 2.35 -11.88
CA LEU A 145 4.55 1.08 -11.31
C LEU A 145 3.38 1.29 -10.32
N VAL A 146 3.49 2.27 -9.43
CA VAL A 146 2.42 2.61 -8.48
C VAL A 146 1.17 3.07 -9.20
N LEU A 147 1.27 3.89 -10.24
CA LEU A 147 0.12 4.32 -11.06
C LEU A 147 -0.57 3.15 -11.76
N ILE A 148 0.20 2.18 -12.28
CA ILE A 148 -0.36 0.96 -12.89
C ILE A 148 -1.13 0.15 -11.84
N LEU A 149 -0.53 -0.08 -10.67
CA LEU A 149 -1.18 -0.80 -9.57
C LEU A 149 -2.45 -0.09 -9.08
N GLN A 150 -2.41 1.24 -9.03
CA GLN A 150 -3.57 2.06 -8.67
C GLN A 150 -4.69 1.95 -9.70
N ALA A 151 -4.37 2.02 -11.00
CA ALA A 151 -5.34 1.83 -12.07
C ALA A 151 -5.97 0.43 -12.02
N TRP A 152 -5.15 -0.60 -11.77
CA TRP A 152 -5.62 -1.97 -11.55
C TRP A 152 -6.59 -2.05 -10.36
N MET A 153 -6.20 -1.49 -9.21
CA MET A 153 -7.01 -1.47 -8.00
C MET A 153 -8.38 -0.80 -8.22
N VAL A 154 -8.41 0.33 -8.94
CA VAL A 154 -9.67 1.00 -9.32
C VAL A 154 -10.49 0.11 -10.26
N GLY A 155 -9.85 -0.58 -11.21
CA GLY A 155 -10.51 -1.55 -12.09
C GLY A 155 -11.19 -2.68 -11.31
N GLU A 156 -10.49 -3.29 -10.34
CA GLU A 156 -11.04 -4.30 -9.44
C GLU A 156 -12.19 -3.76 -8.59
N ALA A 157 -12.06 -2.54 -8.07
CA ALA A 157 -13.12 -1.87 -7.32
C ALA A 157 -14.41 -1.76 -8.16
N VAL A 158 -14.29 -1.30 -9.41
CA VAL A 158 -15.44 -1.14 -10.30
C VAL A 158 -16.03 -2.50 -10.69
N SER A 159 -15.18 -3.50 -10.96
CA SER A 159 -15.60 -4.87 -11.27
C SER A 159 -16.40 -5.49 -10.12
N LEU A 160 -15.87 -5.41 -8.90
CA LEU A 160 -16.53 -5.92 -7.68
C LEU A 160 -17.83 -5.17 -7.39
N TRP A 161 -17.86 -3.85 -7.60
CA TRP A 161 -19.07 -3.05 -7.38
C TRP A 161 -20.20 -3.46 -8.32
N ARG A 162 -19.88 -3.76 -9.57
CA ARG A 162 -20.85 -4.26 -10.56
C ARG A 162 -21.39 -5.65 -10.23
N ARG A 163 -20.57 -6.51 -9.62
CA ARG A 163 -20.94 -7.88 -9.19
C ARG A 163 -21.64 -7.93 -7.83
N LEU A 164 -21.61 -6.85 -7.06
CA LEU A 164 -22.21 -6.79 -5.72
C LEU A 164 -23.68 -7.25 -5.68
N PRO A 165 -24.57 -6.87 -6.63
CA PRO A 165 -25.96 -7.35 -6.63
C PRO A 165 -26.08 -8.87 -6.80
N GLU A 166 -25.18 -9.50 -7.56
CA GLU A 166 -25.14 -10.95 -7.76
C GLU A 166 -24.69 -11.66 -6.49
N VAL A 167 -23.58 -11.19 -5.89
CA VAL A 167 -23.05 -11.72 -4.62
C VAL A 167 -24.08 -11.60 -3.49
N MET A 168 -24.85 -10.51 -3.45
CA MET A 168 -25.93 -10.33 -2.48
C MET A 168 -27.12 -11.28 -2.71
N LYS A 169 -27.40 -11.66 -3.96
CA LYS A 169 -28.42 -12.68 -4.29
C LYS A 169 -27.98 -14.07 -3.88
N GLU A 170 -26.73 -14.43 -4.16
CA GLU A 170 -26.14 -15.73 -3.77
C GLU A 170 -26.09 -15.90 -2.25
N ALA A 171 -25.64 -14.87 -1.52
CA ALA A 171 -25.60 -14.91 -0.04
C ALA A 171 -27.00 -15.14 0.56
N LYS A 172 -28.04 -14.51 -0.01
CA LYS A 172 -29.44 -14.74 0.42
C LYS A 172 -29.93 -16.15 0.04
N ALA A 173 -29.54 -16.68 -1.11
CA ALA A 173 -29.90 -18.03 -1.56
C ALA A 173 -29.27 -19.14 -0.71
N ASN A 174 -28.05 -18.90 -0.18
CA ASN A 174 -27.32 -19.86 0.65
C ASN A 174 -27.72 -19.84 2.14
N GLY A 175 -28.73 -19.04 2.52
CA GLY A 175 -29.19 -18.95 3.91
C GLY A 175 -28.19 -18.29 4.86
N GLU A 176 -27.16 -17.61 4.34
CA GLU A 176 -26.27 -16.81 5.17
C GLU A 176 -27.06 -15.61 5.71
N PRO A 177 -27.13 -15.40 7.04
CA PRO A 177 -27.91 -14.30 7.60
C PRO A 177 -27.36 -12.97 7.08
N ALA A 178 -28.22 -12.22 6.38
CA ALA A 178 -27.93 -10.86 5.91
C ALA A 178 -27.58 -9.88 7.06
N SER A 179 -27.79 -10.31 8.31
CA SER A 179 -27.49 -9.56 9.52
C SER A 179 -27.27 -10.51 10.70
N THR A 180 -26.03 -10.89 10.99
CA THR A 180 -25.63 -11.09 12.39
C THR A 180 -25.25 -9.72 12.93
N ASP A 181 -26.26 -8.92 13.27
CA ASP A 181 -26.07 -7.72 14.07
C ASP A 181 -26.08 -8.16 15.53
N PRO A 182 -24.93 -8.16 16.25
CA PRO A 182 -24.91 -8.51 17.67
C PRO A 182 -25.68 -7.48 18.53
N LEU A 183 -26.07 -6.33 17.95
CA LEU A 183 -26.77 -5.24 18.60
C LEU A 183 -28.25 -5.12 18.18
N ALA A 184 -28.75 -6.03 17.35
CA ALA A 184 -30.19 -6.18 17.17
C ALA A 184 -30.77 -6.92 18.38
N THR A 185 -30.91 -6.21 19.51
CA THR A 185 -31.75 -6.67 20.60
C THR A 185 -33.21 -6.70 20.15
N PRO A 186 -34.00 -7.70 20.58
CA PRO A 186 -35.42 -7.81 20.27
C PRO A 186 -36.24 -6.60 20.76
#